data_AF-A0A968VP28-F1
#
_entry.id   AF-A0A968VP28-F1
#
_cell.length_a   1.000
_cell.length_b   1.000
_cell.length_c   1.000
_cell.angle_alpha   90.00
_cell.angle_beta   90.00
_cell.angle_gamma   90.00
#
_symmetry.space_group_name_H-M   'P 1'
#
loop_
_entity.id
_entity.type
_entity.pdbx_description
1 polymer ?
#
loop_
_entity_poly.entity_id
_entity_poly.type
_entity_poly.pdbx_seq_one_letter_code
_entity_poly.pdbx_strand_id
1 'polypeptide(L)'
;MSNAMHVGAVLIAEIGSLITRVTLVDSVDGECRLVGRAETFSSVEPPYHNAFFAVLEAAAQLAEATGRQLLREGQLLIPQTEERDGVDSC
;
A
#
# COMPACT_ATOMS: atom_id res chain seq x y z
N MET A 1 22.22 1.11 22.86
CA MET A 1 21.81 0.29 21.71
C MET A 1 20.89 1.16 20.88
N SER A 2 21.34 1.62 19.70
CA SER A 2 20.54 2.48 18.85
C SER A 2 19.34 1.69 18.34
N ASN A 3 18.14 2.10 18.74
CA ASN A 3 16.91 1.61 18.17
C ASN A 3 16.85 2.13 16.73
N ALA A 4 17.48 1.41 15.80
CA ALA A 4 17.26 1.65 14.39
C ALA A 4 15.78 1.37 14.16
N MET A 5 15.01 2.43 13.91
CA MET A 5 13.60 2.32 13.58
C MET A 5 13.50 1.33 12.42
N HIS A 6 13.00 0.12 12.71
CA HIS A 6 12.68 -0.84 11.67
C HIS A 6 11.56 -0.20 10.86
N VAL A 7 11.91 0.33 9.69
CA VAL A 7 10.91 0.78 8.74
C VAL A 7 10.37 -0.49 8.11
N GLY A 8 9.23 -0.98 8.60
CA GLY A 8 8.51 -2.08 7.98
C GLY A 8 7.86 -1.62 6.67
N ALA A 9 6.84 -2.34 6.22
CA ALA A 9 6.22 -2.08 4.93
C ALA A 9 5.62 -0.67 4.83
N VAL A 10 5.92 0.04 3.74
CA VAL A 10 5.36 1.35 3.39
C VAL A 10 4.57 1.22 2.09
N LEU A 11 3.37 1.77 2.09
CA LEU A 11 2.55 1.89 0.90
C LEU A 11 2.66 3.32 0.35
N ILE A 12 3.15 3.48 -0.88
CA ILE A 12 3.27 4.81 -1.49
C ILE A 12 2.11 4.97 -2.46
N ALA A 13 1.23 5.95 -2.18
CA ALA A 13 0.12 6.31 -3.05
C ALA A 13 0.47 7.52 -3.92
N GLU A 14 0.50 7.33 -5.24
CA GLU A 14 0.64 8.39 -6.23
C GLU A 14 -0.74 8.65 -6.87
N ILE A 15 -1.36 9.78 -6.51
CA ILE A 15 -2.70 10.16 -7.00
C ILE A 15 -2.55 11.10 -8.19
N GLY A 16 -2.78 10.58 -9.40
CA GLY A 16 -2.90 11.37 -10.62
C GLY A 16 -4.35 11.73 -10.96
N SER A 17 -4.52 12.56 -11.98
CA SER A 17 -5.86 12.93 -12.49
C SER A 17 -6.56 11.78 -13.21
N LEU A 18 -5.82 10.89 -13.86
CA LEU A 18 -6.36 9.73 -14.58
C LEU A 18 -6.05 8.41 -13.88
N ILE A 19 -4.85 8.27 -13.33
CA ILE A 19 -4.36 7.02 -12.74
C ILE A 19 -3.96 7.29 -11.31
N THR A 20 -4.44 6.44 -10.40
CA THR A 20 -3.88 6.29 -9.05
C THR A 20 -3.05 5.03 -9.01
N ARG A 21 -1.90 5.13 -8.38
CA ARG A 21 -0.93 4.05 -8.27
C ARG A 21 -0.55 3.84 -6.84
N VAL A 22 -0.35 2.58 -6.51
CA VAL A 22 0.15 2.17 -5.20
C VAL A 22 1.40 1.32 -5.39
N THR A 23 2.46 1.66 -4.68
CA THR A 23 3.73 0.91 -4.64
C THR A 23 3.99 0.42 -3.22
N LEU A 24 4.22 -0.88 -3.07
CA LEU A 24 4.61 -1.47 -1.79
C LEU A 24 6.13 -1.58 -1.73
N VAL A 25 6.70 -0.95 -0.71
CA VAL A 25 8.13 -1.02 -0.36
C VAL A 25 8.24 -1.69 1.00
N ASP A 26 9.15 -2.64 1.16
CA ASP A 26 9.31 -3.38 2.41
C ASP A 26 10.77 -3.82 2.61
N SER A 27 11.17 -4.10 3.85
CA SER A 27 12.48 -4.64 4.17
C SER A 27 12.54 -6.13 3.85
N VAL A 28 13.40 -6.51 2.91
CA VAL A 28 13.65 -7.91 2.53
C VAL A 28 15.13 -8.19 2.73
N ASP A 29 15.45 -9.12 3.62
CA ASP A 29 16.82 -9.45 4.05
C ASP A 29 17.60 -8.25 4.61
N GLY A 30 16.90 -7.33 5.29
CA GLY A 30 17.50 -6.12 5.87
C GLY A 30 17.64 -4.95 4.90
N GLU A 31 17.30 -5.13 3.64
CA GLU A 31 17.38 -4.10 2.60
C GLU A 31 15.98 -3.63 2.17
N CYS A 32 15.84 -2.34 1.90
CA CYS A 32 14.61 -1.77 1.38
C CYS A 32 14.41 -2.19 -0.08
N ARG A 33 13.32 -2.89 -0.38
CA ARG A 33 13.00 -3.37 -1.74
C ARG A 33 11.60 -2.96 -2.17
N LEU A 34 11.45 -2.68 -3.47
CA LEU A 34 10.13 -2.64 -4.11
C LEU A 34 9.59 -4.06 -4.19
N VAL A 35 8.48 -4.31 -3.50
CA VAL A 35 7.81 -5.62 -3.47
C VAL A 35 6.85 -5.75 -4.65
N GLY A 36 6.11 -4.69 -4.96
CA GLY A 36 5.19 -4.68 -6.08
C GLY A 36 4.51 -3.33 -6.27
N ARG A 37 3.75 -3.22 -7.35
CA ARG A 37 3.00 -2.02 -7.73
C ARG A 37 1.72 -2.40 -8.46
N ALA A 38 0.67 -1.61 -8.23
CA ALA A 38 -0.61 -1.71 -8.92
C ALA A 38 -1.12 -0.31 -9.31
N GLU A 39 -1.99 -0.27 -10.31
CA GLU A 39 -2.53 0.97 -10.86
C GLU A 39 -4.02 0.78 -11.18
N THR A 40 -4.83 1.79 -10.88
CA THR A 40 -6.24 1.86 -11.29
C THR A 40 -6.62 3.28 -11.70
N PHE A 41 -7.82 3.45 -12.24
CA PHE A 41 -8.34 4.78 -12.56
C PHE A 41 -8.51 5.62 -11.29
N SER A 42 -8.17 6.90 -11.37
CA SER A 42 -8.29 7.83 -10.26
C SER A 42 -9.76 8.06 -9.90
N SER A 43 -10.02 8.17 -8.61
CA SER A 43 -11.33 8.52 -8.04
C SER A 43 -11.35 9.92 -7.41
N VAL A 44 -10.35 10.75 -7.72
CA VAL A 44 -10.24 12.13 -7.21
C VAL A 44 -11.34 13.05 -7.76
N GLU A 45 -11.81 12.77 -8.97
CA GLU A 45 -12.86 13.52 -9.66
C GLU A 45 -14.26 12.88 -9.45
N PRO A 46 -15.36 13.51 -9.90
CA PRO A 46 -16.69 12.91 -9.88
C PRO A 46 -16.74 11.53 -10.57
N PRO A 47 -17.58 10.59 -10.09
CA PRO A 47 -18.62 10.78 -9.07
C PRO A 47 -18.13 10.68 -7.63
N TYR A 48 -16.92 10.17 -7.41
CA TYR A 48 -16.46 9.75 -6.08
C TYR A 48 -15.85 10.87 -5.24
N HIS A 49 -15.21 11.86 -5.88
CA HIS A 49 -14.56 13.00 -5.21
C HIS A 49 -13.64 12.63 -4.04
N ASN A 50 -13.03 11.43 -4.09
CA ASN A 50 -12.25 10.88 -3.01
C ASN A 50 -11.23 9.90 -3.58
N ALA A 51 -9.96 10.33 -3.63
CA ALA A 51 -8.85 9.53 -4.16
C ALA A 51 -8.60 8.23 -3.37
N PHE A 52 -9.05 8.15 -2.11
CA PHE A 52 -8.79 6.98 -1.28
C PHE A 52 -9.50 5.72 -1.78
N PHE A 53 -10.61 5.85 -2.52
CA PHE A 53 -11.23 4.69 -3.17
C PHE A 53 -10.29 4.01 -4.16
N ALA A 54 -9.65 4.78 -5.04
CA ALA A 54 -8.67 4.25 -5.98
C ALA A 54 -7.40 3.73 -5.28
N VAL A 55 -7.00 4.33 -4.16
CA VAL A 55 -5.90 3.80 -3.32
C VAL A 55 -6.25 2.42 -2.77
N LEU A 56 -7.44 2.26 -2.18
CA LEU A 56 -7.89 0.97 -1.63
C LEU A 56 -8.04 -0.09 -2.73
N GLU A 57 -8.57 0.30 -3.89
CA GLU A 57 -8.71 -0.60 -5.03
C GLU A 57 -7.34 -1.06 -5.57
N ALA A 58 -6.39 -0.12 -5.77
CA ALA A 58 -5.04 -0.48 -6.18
C ALA A 58 -4.31 -1.31 -5.10
N ALA A 59 -4.53 -1.04 -3.81
CA ALA A 59 -4.00 -1.85 -2.73
C ALA A 59 -4.59 -3.28 -2.72
N ALA A 60 -5.86 -3.45 -3.08
CA ALA A 60 -6.48 -4.76 -3.23
C ALA A 60 -5.86 -5.56 -4.39
N GLN A 61 -5.68 -4.92 -5.54
CA GLN A 61 -4.98 -5.54 -6.68
C GLN A 61 -3.54 -5.93 -6.31
N LEU A 62 -2.85 -5.08 -5.55
CA LEU A 62 -1.49 -5.34 -5.09
C LEU A 62 -1.44 -6.49 -4.08
N ALA A 63 -2.43 -6.58 -3.18
CA ALA A 63 -2.59 -7.70 -2.25
C ALA A 63 -2.72 -9.04 -3.00
N GLU A 64 -3.57 -9.08 -4.03
CA GLU A 64 -3.71 -10.26 -4.90
C GLU A 64 -2.41 -10.60 -5.64
N ALA A 65 -1.76 -9.61 -6.25
CA ALA A 65 -0.54 -9.82 -7.04
C ALA A 65 0.67 -10.28 -6.20
N THR A 66 0.73 -9.87 -4.92
CA THR A 66 1.84 -10.21 -4.01
C THR A 66 1.52 -11.37 -3.08
N GLY A 67 0.27 -11.80 -3.00
CA GLY A 67 -0.18 -12.81 -2.04
C GLY A 67 -0.20 -12.33 -0.58
N ARG A 68 -0.12 -11.02 -0.33
CA ARG A 68 -0.17 -10.42 1.01
C ARG A 68 -1.57 -9.95 1.37
N GLN A 69 -1.97 -10.02 2.64
CA GLN A 69 -3.17 -9.31 3.10
C GLN A 69 -2.80 -7.85 3.40
N LEU A 70 -3.17 -6.90 2.53
CA LEU A 70 -2.95 -5.46 2.77
C LEU A 70 -4.20 -4.74 3.30
N LEU A 71 -5.36 -5.38 3.21
CA LEU A 71 -6.65 -4.82 3.57
C LEU A 71 -7.38 -5.73 4.56
N ARG A 72 -8.11 -5.11 5.48
CA ARG A 72 -9.07 -5.79 6.37
C ARG A 72 -10.33 -4.94 6.46
N GLU A 73 -11.49 -5.55 6.22
CA GLU A 73 -12.79 -4.87 6.31
C GLU A 73 -12.89 -3.60 5.45
N GLY A 74 -12.25 -3.60 4.28
CA GLY A 74 -12.24 -2.46 3.35
C GLY A 74 -11.32 -1.32 3.74
N GLN A 75 -10.46 -1.50 4.75
CA GLN A 75 -9.47 -0.51 5.19
C GLN A 75 -8.05 -1.08 5.08
N LEU A 76 -7.06 -0.21 4.95
CA LEU A 76 -5.66 -0.60 5.05
C LEU A 76 -5.40 -1.24 6.42
N LEU A 77 -4.76 -2.41 6.42
CA LEU A 77 -4.32 -3.06 7.65
C LEU A 77 -3.04 -2.34 8.12
N ILE A 78 -3.15 -1.60 9.23
CA ILE A 78 -2.06 -0.82 9.84
C ILE A 78 -2.10 -1.03 11.36
N PRO A 79 -0.97 -1.30 12.04
CA PRO A 79 0.39 -1.47 11.48
C PRO A 79 0.57 -2.82 10.77
N GLN A 80 1.77 -3.05 10.23
CA GLN A 80 2.16 -4.37 9.70
C GLN A 80 2.19 -5.42 10.83
N THR A 81 1.76 -6.65 10.54
CA THR A 81 1.81 -7.79 11.48
C THR A 81 3.12 -8.57 11.38
N GLU A 82 3.37 -9.47 12.32
CA GLU A 82 4.56 -10.35 12.30
C GLU A 82 4.58 -11.29 11.09
N GLU A 83 3.41 -11.69 10.58
CA GLU A 83 3.23 -12.48 9.35
C GLU A 83 3.50 -11.65 8.08
N ARG A 84 3.86 -10.38 8.24
CA ARG A 84 3.98 -9.40 7.17
C ARG A 84 2.66 -9.25 6.43
N ASP A 85 1.56 -9.10 7.13
CA ASP A 85 0.32 -8.53 6.57
C ASP A 85 0.25 -7.05 6.91
N GLY A 86 -0.40 -6.23 6.08
CA GLY A 86 -0.54 -4.79 6.31
C GLY A 86 0.72 -3.96 6.03
N VAL A 87 0.66 -2.68 6.39
CA VAL A 87 1.73 -1.69 6.23
C VAL A 87 1.83 -0.81 7.46
N ASP A 88 2.99 -0.21 7.71
CA ASP A 88 3.20 0.70 8.84
C ASP A 88 2.83 2.14 8.53
N SER A 89 2.84 2.52 7.25
CA SER A 89 2.43 3.84 6.79
C SER A 89 1.96 3.84 5.33
N CYS A 90 1.10 4.81 5.00
CA CYS A 90 0.60 5.10 3.66
C CYS A 90 0.48 6.60 3.44
#